data_AF-A0A7C6FMU6-F1
#
_entry.id   AF-A0A7C6FMU6-F1
#
_cell.length_a   1.000
_cell.length_b   1.000
_cell.length_c   1.000
_cell.angle_alpha   90.00
_cell.angle_beta   90.00
_cell.angle_gamma   90.00
#
_symmetry.space_group_name_H-M   'P 1'
#
loop_
_entity.id
_entity.type
_entity.pdbx_description
1 polymer ?
#
loop_
_entity_poly.entity_id
_entity_poly.type
_entity_poly.pdbx_seq_one_letter_code
_entity_poly.pdbx_strand_id
1 'polypeptide(L)'
;MLNMYRSVFFEILSIYRKFSSDPHIGIFAMSFFSVVISFMIMAILSYLGYFFYEFSWLEEKKTWVFVFGGVQIVHTLFFLLNKNKQEERFEEYQTIRTKGRTIFVFAFVVFVFVSSFWIFTMHRERNLAEKELVEQTVRTNK
;
A
#
# COMPACT_ATOMS: atom_id res chain seq x y z
N MET A 1 13.84 -3.77 15.41
CA MET A 1 13.90 -3.79 13.92
C MET A 1 12.84 -2.83 13.38
N LEU A 2 13.21 -1.91 12.49
CA LEU A 2 12.29 -0.92 11.94
C LEU A 2 11.39 -1.57 10.88
N ASN A 3 10.06 -1.46 11.03
CA ASN A 3 9.10 -2.03 10.06
C ASN A 3 9.27 -1.35 8.68
N MET A 4 9.03 -2.09 7.59
CA MET A 4 8.97 -1.60 6.22
C MET A 4 8.14 -0.31 6.09
N TYR A 5 6.93 -0.25 6.67
CA TYR A 5 6.08 0.95 6.59
C TYR A 5 6.72 2.20 7.17
N ARG A 6 7.38 2.05 8.31
CA ARG A 6 8.13 3.15 8.95
C ARG A 6 9.35 3.53 8.11
N SER A 7 9.97 2.55 7.44
CA SER A 7 11.10 2.80 6.53
C SER A 7 10.68 3.57 5.28
N VAL A 8 9.49 3.29 4.73
CA VAL A 8 8.90 4.08 3.63
C VAL A 8 8.68 5.52 4.08
N PHE A 9 8.02 5.75 5.22
CA PHE A 9 7.80 7.09 5.76
C PHE A 9 9.12 7.86 5.97
N PHE A 10 10.11 7.22 6.58
CA PHE A 10 11.39 7.86 6.85
C PHE A 10 12.25 8.09 5.61
N GLU A 11 12.16 7.26 4.57
CA GLU A 11 12.82 7.60 3.31
C GLU A 11 12.18 8.79 2.63
N ILE A 12 10.85 8.85 2.60
CA ILE A 12 10.13 10.01 2.09
C ILE A 12 10.58 11.26 2.86
N LEU A 13 10.55 11.21 4.19
CA LEU A 13 10.98 12.33 5.04
C LEU A 13 12.45 12.70 4.81
N SER A 14 13.34 11.72 4.64
CA SER A 14 14.76 11.94 4.37
C SER A 14 15.00 12.62 3.03
N ILE A 15 14.25 12.25 2.00
CA ILE A 15 14.33 12.87 0.67
C ILE A 15 13.83 14.31 0.77
N TYR A 16 12.65 14.53 1.34
CA TYR A 16 12.11 15.87 1.47
C TYR A 16 13.03 16.80 2.27
N ARG A 17 13.53 16.38 3.45
CA ARG A 17 14.47 17.18 4.27
C ARG A 17 15.79 17.50 3.55
N LYS A 18 16.17 16.72 2.54
CA LYS A 18 17.36 17.00 1.72
C LYS A 18 17.11 18.14 0.71
N PHE A 19 15.87 18.30 0.24
CA PHE A 19 15.52 19.24 -0.83
C PHE A 19 14.70 20.45 -0.37
N SER A 20 14.21 20.46 0.86
CA SER A 20 13.42 21.56 1.41
C SER A 20 13.70 21.77 2.90
N SER A 21 13.82 23.04 3.29
CA SER A 21 13.96 23.50 4.68
C SER A 21 12.63 23.93 5.30
N ASP A 22 11.50 23.62 4.64
CA ASP A 22 10.17 24.04 5.06
C ASP A 22 9.77 23.41 6.42
N PRO A 23 9.31 24.18 7.42
CA PRO A 23 8.83 23.64 8.69
C PRO A 23 7.62 22.70 8.54
N HIS A 24 6.85 22.79 7.46
CA HIS A 24 5.68 21.96 7.18
C HIS A 24 5.99 20.66 6.43
N ILE A 25 7.26 20.31 6.27
CA ILE A 25 7.71 19.13 5.51
C ILE A 25 7.11 17.80 5.98
N GLY A 26 6.77 17.70 7.26
CA GLY A 26 6.09 16.55 7.83
C GLY A 26 4.69 16.32 7.21
N ILE A 27 3.99 17.39 6.82
CA ILE A 27 2.68 17.30 6.16
C ILE A 27 2.85 16.67 4.78
N PHE A 28 3.81 17.14 3.98
CA PHE A 28 4.09 16.58 2.66
C PHE A 28 4.51 15.10 2.72
N ALA A 29 5.40 14.78 3.66
CA ALA A 29 5.83 13.39 3.87
C ALA A 29 4.67 12.48 4.28
N MET A 30 3.78 12.95 5.17
CA MET A 30 2.58 12.23 5.56
C MET A 30 1.59 12.06 4.40
N SER A 31 1.38 13.11 3.59
CA SER A 31 0.48 13.05 2.42
C SER A 31 0.95 12.01 1.42
N PHE A 32 2.23 12.05 1.02
CA PHE A 32 2.77 11.07 0.08
C PHE A 32 2.78 9.65 0.66
N PHE A 33 3.12 9.51 1.94
CA PHE A 33 3.02 8.23 2.64
C PHE A 33 1.59 7.68 2.63
N SER A 34 0.59 8.53 2.87
CA SER A 34 -0.83 8.14 2.86
C SER A 34 -1.28 7.66 1.49
N VAL A 35 -0.79 8.27 0.40
CA VAL A 35 -1.02 7.79 -0.96
C VAL A 35 -0.47 6.38 -1.13
N VAL A 36 0.81 6.14 -0.78
CA VAL A 36 1.43 4.81 -0.91
C VAL A 36 0.65 3.74 -0.14
N ILE A 37 0.24 4.03 1.10
CA ILE A 37 -0.57 3.11 1.90
C ILE A 37 -1.95 2.86 1.29
N SER A 38 -2.58 3.89 0.73
CA SER A 38 -3.89 3.74 0.07
C SER A 38 -3.81 2.82 -1.14
N PHE A 39 -2.80 2.97 -1.99
CA PHE A 39 -2.53 2.08 -3.11
C PHE A 39 -2.26 0.65 -2.64
N MET A 40 -1.49 0.48 -1.58
CA MET A 40 -1.25 -0.85 -1.01
C MET A 40 -2.55 -1.49 -0.49
N ILE A 41 -3.39 -0.75 0.23
CA ILE A 41 -4.67 -1.27 0.75
C ILE A 41 -5.57 -1.69 -0.42
N MET A 42 -5.68 -0.86 -1.46
CA MET A 42 -6.42 -1.21 -2.67
C MET A 42 -5.87 -2.48 -3.33
N ALA A 43 -4.55 -2.59 -3.50
CA ALA A 43 -3.93 -3.78 -4.07
C ALA A 43 -4.22 -5.04 -3.26
N ILE A 44 -4.14 -4.96 -1.92
CA ILE A 44 -4.46 -6.08 -1.02
C ILE A 44 -5.93 -6.44 -1.14
N LEU A 45 -6.85 -5.48 -1.01
CA LEU A 45 -8.29 -5.74 -1.06
C LEU A 45 -8.72 -6.34 -2.39
N SER A 46 -8.15 -5.87 -3.51
CA SER A 46 -8.44 -6.41 -4.82
C SER A 46 -7.81 -7.77 -5.07
N TYR A 47 -6.59 -8.02 -4.57
CA TYR A 47 -6.00 -9.37 -4.62
C TYR A 47 -6.85 -10.36 -3.82
N LEU A 48 -7.29 -9.96 -2.61
CA LEU A 48 -8.21 -10.73 -1.80
C LEU A 48 -9.55 -10.92 -2.52
N GLY A 49 -10.10 -9.89 -3.14
CA GLY A 49 -11.34 -9.98 -3.91
C GLY A 49 -11.23 -10.94 -5.11
N TYR A 50 -10.08 -10.98 -5.78
CA TYR A 50 -9.81 -11.92 -6.87
C TYR A 50 -9.65 -13.35 -6.34
N PHE A 51 -8.76 -13.56 -5.36
CA PHE A 51 -8.46 -14.88 -4.80
C PHE A 51 -9.64 -15.53 -4.06
N PHE A 52 -10.45 -14.74 -3.35
CA PHE A 52 -11.60 -15.25 -2.59
C PHE A 52 -12.84 -15.50 -3.44
N TYR A 53 -12.90 -14.97 -4.66
CA TYR A 53 -13.97 -15.28 -5.62
C TYR A 53 -13.77 -16.67 -6.25
N GLU A 54 -12.52 -17.11 -6.43
CA GLU A 54 -12.20 -18.39 -7.08
C GLU A 54 -12.07 -19.59 -6.11
N PHE A 55 -11.85 -19.38 -4.81
CA PHE A 55 -11.57 -20.48 -3.85
C PHE A 55 -12.47 -20.45 -2.59
N SER A 56 -13.40 -21.40 -2.49
CA SER A 56 -14.38 -21.55 -1.40
C SER A 56 -13.82 -22.12 -0.07
N TRP A 57 -12.60 -22.68 -0.05
CA TRP A 57 -12.03 -23.35 1.13
C TRP A 57 -11.24 -22.44 2.09
N LEU A 58 -11.22 -21.11 1.87
CA LEU A 58 -10.33 -20.17 2.57
C LEU A 58 -10.96 -19.36 3.72
N GLU A 59 -12.14 -19.72 4.22
CA GLU A 59 -12.88 -18.91 5.21
C GLU A 59 -12.12 -18.65 6.53
N GLU A 60 -11.43 -19.64 7.09
CA GLU A 60 -10.63 -19.42 8.31
C GLU A 60 -9.39 -18.55 8.07
N LYS A 61 -8.77 -18.64 6.88
CA LYS A 61 -7.57 -17.84 6.55
C LYS A 61 -7.90 -16.39 6.21
N LYS A 62 -9.14 -16.09 5.80
CA LYS A 62 -9.66 -14.72 5.59
C LYS A 62 -9.50 -13.87 6.85
N THR A 63 -9.91 -14.40 8.01
CA THR A 63 -9.87 -13.69 9.29
C THR A 63 -8.44 -13.35 9.71
N TRP A 64 -7.51 -14.29 9.57
CA TRP A 64 -6.11 -14.07 9.95
C TRP A 64 -5.43 -13.02 9.06
N VAL A 65 -5.67 -13.01 7.75
CA VAL A 65 -5.11 -11.98 6.84
C VAL A 65 -5.66 -10.59 7.19
N PHE A 66 -6.95 -10.47 7.49
CA PHE A 66 -7.56 -9.22 7.95
C PHE A 66 -7.01 -8.75 9.30
N VAL A 67 -6.84 -9.66 10.26
CA VAL A 67 -6.32 -9.33 11.60
C VAL A 67 -4.84 -8.93 11.54
N PHE A 68 -3.99 -9.71 10.88
CA PHE A 68 -2.56 -9.38 10.76
C PHE A 68 -2.31 -8.11 9.94
N GLY A 69 -3.04 -7.93 8.84
CA GLY A 69 -2.97 -6.70 8.03
C GLY A 69 -3.49 -5.48 8.79
N GLY A 70 -4.64 -5.61 9.46
CA GLY A 70 -5.27 -4.54 10.23
C GLY A 70 -4.40 -4.06 11.40
N VAL A 71 -3.78 -4.98 12.14
CA VAL A 71 -2.87 -4.64 13.25
C VAL A 71 -1.67 -3.81 12.76
N GLN A 72 -1.11 -4.13 11.59
CA GLN A 72 0.01 -3.36 11.03
C GLN A 72 -0.41 -1.95 10.60
N ILE A 73 -1.63 -1.79 10.08
CA ILE A 73 -2.19 -0.48 9.73
C ILE A 73 -2.41 0.37 10.97
N VAL A 74 -3.07 -0.18 12.01
CA VAL A 74 -3.31 0.52 13.27
C VAL A 74 -2.00 0.94 13.95
N HIS A 75 -1.02 0.06 14.01
CA HIS A 75 0.29 0.36 14.59
C HIS A 75 1.07 1.41 13.78
N THR A 76 0.82 1.49 12.47
CA THR A 76 1.37 2.54 11.61
C THR A 76 0.66 3.88 11.86
N LEU A 77 -0.67 3.90 12.01
CA LEU A 77 -1.44 5.10 12.36
C LEU A 77 -1.04 5.68 13.73
N PHE A 78 -0.91 4.84 14.76
CA PHE A 78 -0.43 5.29 16.09
C PHE A 78 0.97 5.90 16.03
N PHE A 79 1.83 5.39 15.15
CA PHE A 79 3.15 5.96 14.91
C PHE A 79 3.07 7.31 14.18
N LEU A 80 2.19 7.46 13.19
CA LEU A 80 2.00 8.71 12.44
C LEU A 80 1.40 9.85 13.28
N LEU A 81 0.66 9.53 14.34
CA LEU A 81 0.06 10.54 15.22
C LEU A 81 1.01 11.04 16.32
N ASN A 82 2.14 10.38 16.56
CA ASN A 82 3.06 10.73 17.63
C ASN A 82 4.35 11.39 17.10
N LYS A 83 4.31 12.72 16.91
CA LYS A 83 5.45 13.51 16.37
C LYS A 83 6.75 13.33 17.16
N ASN A 84 6.70 13.34 18.49
CA ASN A 84 7.91 13.20 19.32
C ASN A 84 8.60 11.85 19.07
N LYS A 85 7.82 10.76 18.97
CA LYS A 85 8.35 9.44 18.63
C LYS A 85 8.82 9.30 17.19
N GLN A 86 8.42 10.19 16.27
CA GLN A 86 8.89 10.19 14.89
C GLN A 86 10.30 10.76 14.79
N GLU A 87 10.59 11.84 15.52
CA GLU A 87 11.91 12.47 15.51
C GLU A 87 12.98 11.56 16.10
N GLU A 88 12.74 11.02 17.30
CA GLU A 88 13.63 10.05 17.95
C GLU A 88 13.95 8.86 17.03
N ARG A 89 12.91 8.29 16.40
CA ARG A 89 13.08 7.15 15.49
C ARG A 89 13.64 7.51 14.12
N PHE A 90 13.55 8.78 13.71
CA PHE A 90 14.18 9.26 12.48
C PHE A 90 15.69 9.37 12.66
N GLU A 91 16.15 9.82 13.83
CA GLU A 91 17.58 9.81 14.16
C GLU A 91 18.13 8.38 14.18
N GLU A 92 17.42 7.45 14.85
CA GLU A 92 17.74 6.02 14.78
C GLU A 92 17.74 5.52 13.33
N TYR A 93 16.76 5.92 12.51
CA TYR A 93 16.68 5.52 11.11
C TYR A 93 17.92 5.92 10.32
N GLN A 94 18.40 7.16 10.49
CA GLN A 94 19.55 7.70 9.77
C GLN A 94 20.84 6.95 10.11
N THR A 95 21.02 6.52 11.37
CA THR A 95 22.23 5.78 11.79
C THR A 95 22.30 4.37 11.20
N ILE A 96 21.14 3.70 11.05
CA ILE A 96 21.07 2.35 10.49
C ILE A 96 20.76 2.33 8.99
N ARG A 97 20.69 3.49 8.33
CA ARG A 97 20.30 3.61 6.92
C ARG A 97 21.42 3.06 6.04
N THR A 98 21.09 2.11 5.18
CA THR A 98 22.01 1.56 4.18
C THR A 98 21.48 1.77 2.76
N LYS A 99 22.37 1.77 1.77
CA LYS A 99 22.00 1.83 0.34
C LYS A 99 21.05 0.68 -0.03
N GLY A 100 21.32 -0.53 0.46
CA GLY A 100 20.48 -1.70 0.19
C GLY A 100 19.05 -1.54 0.72
N ARG A 101 18.89 -1.00 1.93
CA ARG A 101 17.55 -0.70 2.49
C ARG A 101 16.82 0.37 1.70
N THR A 102 17.54 1.41 1.26
CA THR A 102 16.95 2.46 0.42
C THR A 102 16.41 1.87 -0.87
N ILE A 103 17.21 1.06 -1.57
CA ILE A 103 16.81 0.38 -2.81
C ILE A 103 15.58 -0.52 -2.55
N PHE A 104 15.59 -1.28 -1.47
CA PHE A 104 14.48 -2.16 -1.11
C PHE A 104 13.17 -1.39 -0.86
N VAL A 105 13.24 -0.26 -0.16
CA VAL A 105 12.08 0.63 0.06
C VAL A 105 11.55 1.19 -1.27
N PHE A 106 12.44 1.65 -2.16
CA PHE A 106 12.05 2.13 -3.48
C PHE A 106 11.40 1.03 -4.33
N ALA A 107 12.00 -0.16 -4.37
CA ALA A 107 11.46 -1.32 -5.07
C ALA A 107 10.07 -1.70 -4.53
N PHE A 108 9.88 -1.66 -3.20
CA PHE A 108 8.59 -1.88 -2.57
C PHE A 108 7.54 -0.85 -2.99
N VAL A 109 7.87 0.44 -2.99
CA VAL A 109 6.95 1.49 -3.43
C VAL A 109 6.56 1.33 -4.90
N VAL A 110 7.55 1.07 -5.78
CA VAL A 110 7.29 0.81 -7.21
C VAL A 110 6.40 -0.41 -7.39
N PHE A 111 6.69 -1.49 -6.67
CA PHE A 111 5.88 -2.71 -6.69
C PHE A 111 4.42 -2.40 -6.32
N VAL A 112 4.17 -1.67 -5.24
CA VAL A 112 2.81 -1.27 -4.83
C VAL A 112 2.05 -0.56 -5.96
N PHE A 113 2.68 0.40 -6.63
CA PHE A 113 2.04 1.12 -7.75
C PHE A 113 1.79 0.22 -8.96
N VAL A 114 2.78 -0.57 -9.37
CA VAL A 114 2.67 -1.49 -10.52
C VAL A 114 1.58 -2.54 -10.27
N SER A 115 1.56 -3.15 -9.07
CA SER A 115 0.54 -4.12 -8.70
C SER A 115 -0.87 -3.51 -8.70
N SER A 116 -1.01 -2.27 -8.20
CA SER A 116 -2.30 -1.58 -8.19
C SER A 116 -2.79 -1.28 -9.61
N PHE A 117 -1.89 -0.84 -10.50
CA PHE A 117 -2.21 -0.58 -11.90
C PHE A 117 -2.63 -1.87 -12.63
N TRP A 118 -1.87 -2.96 -12.43
CA TRP A 118 -2.19 -4.27 -12.99
C TRP A 118 -3.56 -4.80 -12.54
N ILE A 119 -3.88 -4.64 -11.26
CA ILE A 119 -5.19 -5.01 -10.72
C ILE A 119 -6.30 -4.19 -11.39
N PHE A 120 -6.09 -2.89 -11.56
CA PHE A 120 -7.06 -2.01 -12.20
C PHE A 120 -7.31 -2.43 -13.66
N THR A 121 -6.27 -2.80 -14.42
CA THR A 121 -6.42 -3.29 -15.79
C THR A 121 -7.18 -4.61 -15.84
N MET A 122 -6.85 -5.56 -14.95
CA MET A 122 -7.55 -6.84 -14.85
C MET A 122 -9.05 -6.68 -14.53
N HIS A 123 -9.40 -5.82 -13.57
CA HIS A 123 -10.81 -5.53 -13.27
C HIS A 123 -11.53 -4.85 -14.44
N ARG A 124 -10.86 -3.96 -15.17
CA ARG A 124 -11.43 -3.33 -16.37
C ARG A 124 -11.74 -4.37 -17.45
N GLU A 125 -10.79 -5.25 -17.74
CA GLU A 125 -10.93 -6.32 -18.75
C GLU A 125 -12.06 -7.28 -18.38
N ARG A 126 -12.14 -7.70 -17.11
CA ARG A 126 -13.24 -8.55 -16.64
C ARG A 126 -14.60 -7.88 -16.79
N ASN A 127 -14.72 -6.62 -16.38
CA ASN A 127 -15.98 -5.87 -16.48
C ASN A 127 -16.41 -5.65 -17.94
N LEU A 128 -15.47 -5.55 -18.87
CA LEU A 128 -15.77 -5.48 -20.31
C LEU A 128 -16.26 -6.83 -20.83
N ALA A 129 -15.61 -7.93 -20.46
CA ALA A 129 -16.01 -9.29 -20.85
C ALA A 129 -17.41 -9.66 -20.32
N GLU A 130 -17.73 -9.32 -19.06
CA GLU A 130 -19.07 -9.54 -18.48
C GLU A 130 -20.15 -8.75 -19.23
N LYS A 131 -19.87 -7.50 -19.62
CA LYS A 131 -20.80 -6.69 -20.42
C LYS A 131 -21.06 -7.30 -21.80
N GLU A 132 -20.02 -7.76 -22.49
CA GLU A 132 -20.15 -8.42 -23.79
C GLU A 132 -20.97 -9.72 -23.71
N LEU A 133 -20.77 -10.54 -22.68
CA LEU A 133 -21.56 -11.75 -22.44
C LEU A 133 -23.04 -11.45 -22.22
N VAL A 134 -23.36 -10.42 -21.42
CA VAL A 134 -24.76 -9.99 -21.19
C VAL A 134 -25.39 -9.49 -22.49
N GLU A 135 -24.68 -8.66 -23.26
CA GLU A 135 -25.19 -8.17 -24.54
C GLU A 135 -25.43 -9.29 -25.57
N GLN A 136 -24.52 -10.27 -25.65
CA GLN A 136 -24.71 -11.45 -26.51
C GLN A 136 -25.93 -12.27 -26.09
N THR A 137 -26.09 -12.53 -24.79
CA THR A 137 -27.24 -13.28 -24.24
C THR A 137 -28.57 -12.58 -24.51
N VAL A 138 -28.61 -11.25 -24.47
CA VAL A 138 -29.80 -10.46 -24.82
C VAL A 138 -30.12 -10.53 -26.31
N ARG A 139 -29.10 -10.63 -27.18
CA ARG A 139 -29.30 -10.75 -28.64
C ARG A 139 -29.76 -12.14 -29.08
N THR A 140 -29.28 -13.21 -28.43
CA THR A 140 -29.70 -14.58 -28.76
C THR A 140 -31.10 -14.94 -28.24
N ASN A 141 -31.61 -14.23 -27.23
CA ASN A 141 -32.96 -14.42 -26.69
C ASN A 141 -34.04 -13.53 -27.34
N LYS A 142 -33.71 -12.77 -28.40
CA LYS A 142 -34.64 -11.99 -29.22
C LYS A 142 -34.81 -12.63 -30.59
#